data_AF-A0AAN9BEV3-F1
#
_entry.id   AF-A0AAN9BEV3-F1
#
_cell.length_a   1.000
_cell.length_b   1.000
_cell.length_c   1.000
_cell.angle_alpha   90.00
_cell.angle_beta   90.00
_cell.angle_gamma   90.00
#
_symmetry.space_group_name_H-M   'P 1'
#
loop_
_entity.id
_entity.type
_entity.pdbx_description
1 polymer ?
#
loop_
_entity_poly.entity_id
_entity_poly.type
_entity_poly.pdbx_seq_one_letter_code
_entity_poly.pdbx_strand_id
1 'polypeptide(L)'
;MSQEWRGCCPVTTVFAGRVSGLLSVALLLLTTVLGDASFWSTHLGLCERPWQKVYEHDNAGTAVFGDLRSLTKAVTIGDTIRVVIHDIPGFQQNITYAVHADNVVRSREHVCIEALSSLNHFNRHFDAHAQSDVDALWHLLLCSTGNLHVLGLSLGNRRVISDRHVNASASWFTKSWAVGGDVSCYGAGHSGGSADGDCESPQSFLAWPVYSNFITGDPGGKKKISVLLEAVKRGQEVRGVMRDRGYSFPFHFVNWDTAQGWVGGHNVMHVGQRHFSSHVGMRREPAYMWLSSWSTTGRRHNSRWLLNGQVSVGANQDSVSLDWMTDSCWRHIFTNDARGQREQGSLEELLLLARGGHRVRVVVGNMAAEADVLKIRGGHLSAQLLKQLSPVSSAKDHHHLLHDQARWSWQVVHTTGTIWRHEVLLGNHSVVSETRYSSAVSWFVDTRPWSSIYHSANNTIIAGSTTDIGDAVVKGADVRVRLRHVTDNGDIFAPAVNLKIEGGNSASPVTSAQVLRYLSDEDSGDTEVRLQGELTWWMTSLDTRGVMSLQAWNTARKAKYFDITLMPEIEWFVNY
;
A
#
# COMPACT_ATOMS: atom_id res chain seq x y z
N MET A 1 -30.65 -7.66 -80.47
CA MET A 1 -29.76 -8.81 -80.74
C MET A 1 -29.23 -9.24 -79.38
N SER A 2 -29.93 -10.14 -78.69
CA SER A 2 -29.67 -11.61 -78.64
C SER A 2 -28.55 -11.92 -77.64
N GLN A 3 -28.62 -12.87 -76.71
CA GLN A 3 -29.66 -13.78 -76.23
C GLN A 3 -29.05 -14.46 -74.98
N GLU A 4 -29.90 -14.96 -74.10
CA GLU A 4 -29.60 -15.78 -72.92
C GLU A 4 -28.75 -17.03 -73.23
N TRP A 5 -28.02 -17.53 -72.22
CA TRP A 5 -27.89 -18.99 -71.96
C TRP A 5 -27.85 -19.29 -70.46
N ARG A 6 -28.72 -20.21 -70.03
CA ARG A 6 -28.78 -20.89 -68.72
C ARG A 6 -28.20 -22.31 -68.84
N GLY A 7 -27.80 -22.91 -67.71
CA GLY A 7 -27.65 -24.37 -67.51
C GLY A 7 -26.61 -24.72 -66.42
N CYS A 8 -26.97 -24.96 -65.16
CA CYS A 8 -27.47 -26.22 -64.53
C CYS A 8 -26.40 -27.30 -64.22
N CYS A 9 -25.99 -27.43 -62.95
CA CYS A 9 -26.14 -28.63 -62.09
C CYS A 9 -25.39 -28.50 -60.73
N PRO A 10 -25.86 -29.14 -59.64
CA PRO A 10 -25.32 -29.00 -58.28
C PRO A 10 -24.35 -30.13 -57.91
N VAL A 11 -23.37 -29.85 -57.05
CA VAL A 11 -22.62 -30.87 -56.31
C VAL A 11 -22.84 -30.65 -54.81
N THR A 12 -23.66 -31.53 -54.25
CA THR A 12 -23.84 -31.74 -52.81
C THR A 12 -22.56 -32.34 -52.25
N THR A 13 -21.87 -31.65 -51.34
CA THR A 13 -20.80 -32.26 -50.54
C THR A 13 -21.18 -32.17 -49.07
N VAL A 14 -21.36 -33.35 -48.48
CA VAL A 14 -21.64 -33.59 -47.06
C VAL A 14 -20.37 -33.34 -46.26
N PHE A 15 -20.37 -32.35 -45.37
CA PHE A 15 -19.41 -32.26 -44.26
C PHE A 15 -20.18 -32.44 -42.95
N ALA A 16 -20.30 -33.70 -42.53
CA ALA A 16 -20.65 -34.07 -41.17
C ALA A 16 -19.40 -34.65 -40.51
N GLY A 17 -18.81 -33.93 -39.56
CA GLY A 17 -17.68 -34.47 -38.81
C GLY A 17 -16.98 -33.46 -37.91
N ARG A 18 -17.16 -33.65 -36.59
CA ARG A 18 -16.39 -33.08 -35.46
C ARG A 18 -16.80 -31.69 -34.96
N VAL A 19 -17.92 -31.65 -34.23
CA VAL A 19 -18.25 -30.57 -33.27
C VAL A 19 -18.15 -31.06 -31.80
N SER A 20 -17.84 -32.34 -31.54
CA SER A 20 -17.82 -32.89 -30.17
C SER A 20 -16.59 -32.54 -29.32
N GLY A 21 -15.53 -31.98 -29.91
CA GLY A 21 -14.30 -31.61 -29.18
C GLY A 21 -14.37 -30.26 -28.47
N LEU A 22 -15.02 -29.26 -29.08
CA LEU A 22 -15.07 -27.89 -28.54
C LEU A 22 -16.05 -27.74 -27.37
N LEU A 23 -17.15 -28.50 -27.38
CA LEU A 23 -18.09 -28.51 -26.25
C LEU A 23 -17.46 -29.12 -24.99
N SER A 24 -16.61 -30.14 -25.13
CA SER A 24 -15.99 -30.83 -23.99
C SER A 24 -14.92 -29.96 -23.30
N VAL A 25 -14.17 -29.16 -24.07
CA VAL A 25 -13.19 -28.21 -23.52
C VAL A 25 -13.88 -27.02 -22.86
N ALA A 26 -14.96 -26.50 -23.45
CA ALA A 26 -15.76 -25.44 -22.85
C ALA A 26 -16.45 -25.90 -21.54
N LEU A 27 -16.94 -27.14 -21.49
CA LEU A 27 -17.57 -27.70 -20.29
C LEU A 27 -16.56 -28.00 -19.17
N LEU A 28 -15.32 -28.41 -19.51
CA LEU A 28 -14.23 -28.55 -18.54
C LEU A 28 -13.77 -27.21 -17.97
N LEU A 29 -13.67 -26.16 -18.81
CA LEU A 29 -13.36 -24.80 -18.35
C LEU A 29 -14.47 -24.23 -17.46
N LEU A 30 -15.73 -24.47 -17.79
CA LEU A 30 -16.87 -24.01 -16.98
C LEU A 30 -16.93 -24.73 -15.61
N THR A 31 -16.58 -26.01 -15.55
CA THR A 31 -16.63 -26.79 -14.30
C THR A 31 -15.45 -26.49 -13.37
N THR A 32 -14.26 -26.18 -13.90
CA THR A 32 -13.16 -25.66 -13.06
C THR A 32 -13.47 -24.29 -12.48
N VAL A 33 -14.15 -23.41 -13.24
CA VAL A 33 -14.55 -22.07 -12.76
C VAL A 33 -15.70 -22.15 -11.74
N LEU A 34 -16.64 -23.08 -11.91
CA LEU A 34 -17.77 -23.25 -10.98
C LEU A 34 -17.41 -24.03 -9.71
N GLY A 35 -16.40 -24.92 -9.74
CA GLY A 35 -15.84 -25.56 -8.55
C GLY A 35 -15.26 -24.54 -7.57
N ASP A 36 -14.61 -23.50 -8.09
CA ASP A 36 -14.07 -22.41 -7.29
C ASP A 36 -15.14 -21.43 -6.78
N ALA A 37 -16.31 -21.30 -7.43
CA ALA A 37 -17.37 -20.36 -7.03
C ALA A 37 -17.85 -20.55 -5.57
N SER A 38 -17.85 -21.79 -5.08
CA SER A 38 -18.19 -22.09 -3.68
C SER A 38 -17.09 -21.71 -2.68
N PHE A 39 -15.82 -21.76 -3.11
CA PHE A 39 -14.66 -21.27 -2.34
C PHE A 39 -14.68 -19.74 -2.22
N TRP A 40 -15.05 -19.05 -3.30
CA TRP A 40 -15.21 -17.59 -3.31
C TRP A 40 -16.29 -17.13 -2.32
N SER A 41 -17.47 -17.76 -2.31
CA SER A 41 -18.60 -17.30 -1.48
C SER A 41 -18.35 -17.32 0.03
N THR A 42 -17.50 -18.23 0.54
CA THR A 42 -17.26 -18.36 1.98
C THR A 42 -16.12 -17.49 2.49
N HIS A 43 -15.13 -17.18 1.65
CA HIS A 43 -13.98 -16.34 2.03
C HIS A 43 -14.18 -14.85 1.71
N LEU A 44 -15.00 -14.50 0.71
CA LEU A 44 -15.28 -13.09 0.37
C LEU A 44 -15.88 -12.33 1.56
N GLY A 45 -16.86 -12.92 2.26
CA GLY A 45 -17.53 -12.24 3.38
C GLY A 45 -16.63 -11.89 4.57
N LEU A 46 -15.50 -12.58 4.77
CA LEU A 46 -14.58 -12.28 5.88
C LEU A 46 -13.73 -11.02 5.61
N CYS A 47 -13.36 -10.80 4.34
CA CYS A 47 -12.49 -9.71 3.91
C CYS A 47 -13.26 -8.47 3.41
N GLU A 48 -14.54 -8.64 3.10
CA GLU A 48 -15.51 -7.57 2.79
C GLU A 48 -15.96 -6.80 4.03
N ARG A 49 -15.01 -6.21 4.76
CA ARG A 49 -15.32 -5.29 5.85
C ARG A 49 -15.30 -3.85 5.32
N PRO A 50 -16.41 -3.11 5.38
CA PRO A 50 -16.41 -1.71 4.99
C PRO A 50 -15.59 -0.88 5.99
N TRP A 51 -15.12 0.28 5.55
CA TRP A 51 -14.62 1.31 6.44
C TRP A 51 -15.74 1.75 7.40
N GLN A 52 -15.47 1.66 8.70
CA GLN A 52 -16.43 2.03 9.73
C GLN A 52 -16.01 3.35 10.37
N LYS A 53 -16.87 4.36 10.31
CA LYS A 53 -16.69 5.57 11.12
C LYS A 53 -16.88 5.18 12.58
N VAL A 54 -15.86 5.39 13.42
CA VAL A 54 -15.91 5.03 14.86
C VAL A 54 -15.87 6.24 15.77
N TYR A 55 -15.39 7.37 15.26
CA TYR A 55 -15.23 8.59 16.03
C TYR A 55 -15.25 9.81 15.11
N GLU A 56 -15.80 10.93 15.58
CA GLU A 56 -15.75 12.22 14.91
C GLU A 56 -15.70 13.32 15.95
N HIS A 57 -14.94 14.38 15.67
CA HIS A 57 -14.89 15.55 16.51
C HIS A 57 -14.99 16.83 15.70
N ASP A 58 -15.48 17.89 16.35
CA ASP A 58 -15.44 19.25 15.82
C ASP A 58 -14.03 19.87 15.94
N ASN A 59 -13.89 21.14 15.56
CA ASN A 59 -12.63 21.86 15.65
C ASN A 59 -12.19 22.15 17.10
N ALA A 60 -13.08 22.05 18.10
CA ALA A 60 -12.71 22.16 19.50
C ALA A 60 -12.23 20.82 20.09
N GLY A 61 -12.26 19.74 19.29
CA GLY A 61 -11.98 18.38 19.76
C GLY A 61 -13.13 17.76 20.55
N THR A 62 -14.32 18.36 20.50
CA THR A 62 -15.52 17.80 21.12
C THR A 62 -16.06 16.69 20.25
N ALA A 63 -16.33 15.53 20.84
CA ALA A 63 -16.91 14.40 20.11
C ALA A 63 -18.31 14.77 19.56
N VAL A 64 -18.50 14.62 18.25
CA VAL A 64 -19.78 14.80 17.57
C VAL A 64 -20.39 13.47 17.10
N PHE A 65 -19.58 12.41 16.99
CA PHE A 65 -20.03 11.05 16.72
C PHE A 65 -19.12 10.02 17.39
N GLY A 66 -19.71 8.91 17.85
CA GLY A 66 -18.97 7.80 18.45
C GLY A 66 -18.27 8.18 19.75
N ASP A 67 -17.33 7.34 20.18
CA ASP A 67 -16.58 7.55 21.41
C ASP A 67 -15.08 7.27 21.22
N LEU A 68 -14.25 8.01 21.93
CA LEU A 68 -12.79 7.91 21.81
C LEU A 68 -12.24 6.55 22.30
N ARG A 69 -13.00 5.83 23.15
CA ARG A 69 -12.61 4.50 23.62
C ARG A 69 -12.74 3.46 22.49
N SER A 70 -13.73 3.60 21.60
CA SER A 70 -13.87 2.79 20.40
C SER A 70 -12.70 2.97 19.45
N LEU A 71 -12.30 4.22 19.17
CA LEU A 71 -11.08 4.52 18.40
C LEU A 71 -9.82 3.97 19.09
N THR A 72 -9.69 4.18 20.41
CA THR A 72 -8.54 3.67 21.18
C THR A 72 -8.45 2.14 21.13
N LYS A 73 -9.59 1.45 21.19
CA LYS A 73 -9.67 -0.01 21.06
C LYS A 73 -9.19 -0.45 19.68
N ALA A 74 -9.69 0.18 18.61
CA ALA A 74 -9.28 -0.11 17.23
C ALA A 74 -7.76 0.02 17.06
N VAL A 75 -7.16 1.10 17.56
CA VAL A 75 -5.70 1.30 17.53
C VAL A 75 -4.95 0.23 18.32
N THR A 76 -5.48 -0.15 19.49
CA THR A 76 -4.84 -1.16 20.37
C THR A 76 -4.88 -2.56 19.75
N ILE A 77 -5.90 -2.88 18.96
CA ILE A 77 -5.96 -4.13 18.21
C ILE A 77 -5.28 -4.04 16.85
N GLY A 78 -4.68 -2.90 16.49
CA GLY A 78 -3.91 -2.76 15.25
C GLY A 78 -4.73 -2.58 13.98
N ASP A 79 -5.99 -2.14 14.10
CA ASP A 79 -6.84 -1.83 12.95
C ASP A 79 -6.20 -0.75 12.06
N THR A 80 -6.51 -0.79 10.76
CA THR A 80 -6.13 0.28 9.86
C THR A 80 -6.97 1.52 10.15
N ILE A 81 -6.33 2.69 10.23
CA ILE A 81 -6.98 3.97 10.49
C ILE A 81 -6.87 4.87 9.27
N ARG A 82 -8.00 5.50 8.92
CA ARG A 82 -8.06 6.61 7.97
C ARG A 82 -8.79 7.76 8.59
N VAL A 83 -8.44 8.97 8.17
CA VAL A 83 -9.07 10.18 8.68
C VAL A 83 -9.47 11.08 7.55
N VAL A 84 -10.70 11.57 7.63
CA VAL A 84 -11.25 12.60 6.77
C VAL A 84 -11.30 13.90 7.58
N ILE A 85 -10.44 14.84 7.23
CA ILE A 85 -10.29 16.15 7.87
C ILE A 85 -11.21 17.13 7.17
N HIS A 86 -12.02 17.81 7.97
CA HIS A 86 -12.95 18.84 7.53
C HIS A 86 -12.48 20.21 8.05
N ASP A 87 -12.89 21.27 7.37
CA ASP A 87 -12.78 22.66 7.83
C ASP A 87 -11.46 23.04 8.49
N ILE A 88 -10.35 22.96 7.75
CA ILE A 88 -9.05 23.38 8.28
C ILE A 88 -8.99 24.93 8.28
N PRO A 89 -8.90 25.61 9.44
CA PRO A 89 -8.89 27.05 9.51
C PRO A 89 -7.68 27.64 8.79
N GLY A 90 -7.92 28.72 8.04
CA GLY A 90 -6.90 29.31 7.17
C GLY A 90 -6.68 28.55 5.86
N PHE A 91 -7.47 27.50 5.59
CA PHE A 91 -7.60 26.88 4.29
C PHE A 91 -8.91 27.31 3.60
N GLN A 92 -9.07 27.10 2.28
CA GLN A 92 -10.29 27.50 1.58
C GLN A 92 -11.48 26.77 2.20
N GLN A 93 -12.58 27.50 2.36
CA GLN A 93 -13.83 26.93 2.86
C GLN A 93 -14.29 25.79 1.94
N ASN A 94 -14.91 24.77 2.52
CA ASN A 94 -15.46 23.60 1.81
C ASN A 94 -14.42 22.69 1.13
N ILE A 95 -13.23 22.55 1.71
CA ILE A 95 -12.28 21.50 1.33
C ILE A 95 -12.31 20.38 2.36
N THR A 96 -12.43 19.14 1.87
CA THR A 96 -12.24 17.92 2.65
C THR A 96 -10.94 17.23 2.24
N TYR A 97 -10.16 16.76 3.23
CA TYR A 97 -8.94 15.99 3.00
C TYR A 97 -9.06 14.59 3.58
N ALA A 98 -8.81 13.55 2.80
CA ALA A 98 -8.74 12.18 3.30
C ALA A 98 -7.29 11.67 3.26
N VAL A 99 -6.83 11.19 4.41
CA VAL A 99 -5.47 10.70 4.60
C VAL A 99 -5.45 9.33 5.26
N HIS A 100 -4.48 8.51 4.85
CA HIS A 100 -4.19 7.23 5.48
C HIS A 100 -3.18 7.45 6.61
N ALA A 101 -3.40 6.80 7.76
CA ALA A 101 -2.44 6.86 8.87
C ALA A 101 -1.22 5.98 8.56
N ASP A 102 -0.06 6.59 8.34
CA ASP A 102 1.23 5.87 8.27
C ASP A 102 1.62 5.33 9.65
N ASN A 103 1.37 6.09 10.73
CA ASN A 103 1.50 5.61 12.11
C ASN A 103 0.39 6.16 13.00
N VAL A 104 0.18 5.49 14.12
CA VAL A 104 -0.78 5.90 15.15
C VAL A 104 -0.13 5.91 16.51
N VAL A 105 -0.33 6.98 17.26
CA VAL A 105 0.21 7.16 18.61
C VAL A 105 -0.95 7.38 19.58
N ARG A 106 -0.99 6.57 20.62
CA ARG A 106 -1.89 6.73 21.76
C ARG A 106 -1.09 7.35 22.90
N SER A 107 -1.41 8.59 23.24
CA SER A 107 -0.78 9.34 24.31
C SER A 107 -1.83 9.69 25.37
N ARG A 108 -1.73 9.05 26.53
CA ARG A 108 -2.69 9.18 27.64
C ARG A 108 -4.13 8.87 27.17
N GLU A 109 -4.94 9.92 27.01
CA GLU A 109 -6.36 9.86 26.69
C GLU A 109 -6.66 10.21 25.23
N HIS A 110 -5.66 10.52 24.40
CA HIS A 110 -5.86 10.89 23.00
C HIS A 110 -5.12 9.97 22.03
N VAL A 111 -5.65 9.91 20.81
CA VAL A 111 -5.08 9.19 19.67
C VAL A 111 -4.64 10.23 18.64
N CYS A 112 -3.42 10.09 18.12
CA CYS A 112 -2.93 10.92 17.04
C CYS A 112 -2.45 10.04 15.89
N ILE A 113 -2.67 10.48 14.65
CA ILE A 113 -2.15 9.83 13.45
C ILE A 113 -1.08 10.69 12.80
N GLU A 114 -0.10 10.04 12.20
CA GLU A 114 0.81 10.66 11.26
C GLU A 114 0.39 10.28 9.84
N ALA A 115 0.24 11.28 8.98
CA ALA A 115 0.11 11.10 7.53
C ALA A 115 1.27 11.87 6.87
N LEU A 116 2.17 11.14 6.23
CA LEU A 116 3.44 11.68 5.79
C LEU A 116 3.48 11.88 4.27
N SER A 117 4.20 12.93 3.87
CA SER A 117 4.46 13.26 2.48
C SER A 117 3.18 13.55 1.73
N SER A 118 2.66 14.77 1.87
CA SER A 118 1.65 15.35 0.98
C SER A 118 2.29 16.47 0.18
N LEU A 119 2.24 16.42 -1.15
CA LEU A 119 2.62 17.58 -1.95
C LEU A 119 1.71 18.74 -1.62
N ASN A 120 2.24 19.94 -1.83
CA ASN A 120 1.53 21.17 -1.64
C ASN A 120 0.38 21.33 -2.64
N HIS A 121 -0.82 20.81 -2.32
CA HIS A 121 -2.06 21.20 -2.99
C HIS A 121 -2.41 22.67 -2.78
N PHE A 122 -1.77 23.33 -1.79
CA PHE A 122 -2.15 24.62 -1.27
C PHE A 122 -1.48 25.80 -2.01
N ASN A 123 -0.54 25.60 -2.94
CA ASN A 123 0.20 26.75 -3.47
C ASN A 123 -0.46 27.49 -4.64
N ARG A 124 -1.44 26.92 -5.35
CA ARG A 124 -2.04 27.65 -6.50
C ARG A 124 -3.10 28.68 -6.12
N HIS A 125 -3.61 28.66 -4.88
CA HIS A 125 -4.72 29.55 -4.49
C HIS A 125 -4.52 30.30 -3.18
N PHE A 126 -3.41 30.11 -2.46
CA PHE A 126 -3.12 30.84 -1.24
C PHE A 126 -2.12 31.95 -1.55
N ASP A 127 -2.65 33.16 -1.67
CA ASP A 127 -2.00 34.41 -1.98
C ASP A 127 -1.36 34.52 -3.38
N ALA A 128 -2.04 35.26 -4.27
CA ALA A 128 -1.44 35.88 -5.46
C ALA A 128 -0.25 36.82 -5.14
N HIS A 129 0.03 37.04 -3.84
CA HIS A 129 1.14 37.84 -3.32
C HIS A 129 2.19 37.01 -2.53
N ALA A 130 1.96 35.72 -2.27
CA ALA A 130 2.96 34.83 -1.69
C ALA A 130 3.74 34.18 -2.83
N GLN A 131 4.65 35.00 -3.36
CA GLN A 131 5.54 34.76 -4.49
C GLN A 131 6.62 33.70 -4.21
N SER A 132 6.27 32.61 -3.54
CA SER A 132 7.20 31.51 -3.32
C SER A 132 6.63 30.23 -3.94
N ASP A 133 7.06 30.00 -5.19
CA ASP A 133 7.04 28.74 -5.96
C ASP A 133 7.77 27.59 -5.24
N VAL A 134 7.64 27.50 -3.92
CA VAL A 134 8.36 26.49 -3.14
C VAL A 134 7.56 25.20 -3.21
N ASP A 135 7.99 24.35 -4.14
CA ASP A 135 7.63 22.95 -4.13
C ASP A 135 7.93 22.37 -2.74
N ALA A 136 6.91 21.83 -2.08
CA ALA A 136 6.97 21.44 -0.68
C ALA A 136 6.23 20.15 -0.40
N LEU A 137 6.79 19.38 0.54
CA LEU A 137 6.15 18.24 1.19
C LEU A 137 5.61 18.66 2.54
N TRP A 138 4.37 18.31 2.80
CA TRP A 138 3.67 18.51 4.05
C TRP A 138 3.58 17.18 4.79
N HIS A 139 3.92 17.20 6.06
CA HIS A 139 3.60 16.15 7.00
C HIS A 139 2.46 16.64 7.88
N LEU A 140 1.52 15.74 8.17
CA LEU A 140 0.35 16.02 8.99
C LEU A 140 0.40 15.12 10.21
N LEU A 141 0.18 15.71 11.38
CA LEU A 141 -0.06 14.98 12.60
C LEU A 141 -1.36 15.50 13.21
N LEU A 142 -2.41 14.70 13.16
CA LEU A 142 -3.73 15.03 13.67
C LEU A 142 -4.03 14.22 14.92
N CYS A 143 -4.53 14.88 15.96
CA CYS A 143 -5.00 14.25 17.19
C CYS A 143 -6.51 14.30 17.33
N SER A 144 -7.07 13.33 18.06
CA SER A 144 -8.48 13.24 18.42
C SER A 144 -8.98 14.42 19.26
N THR A 145 -8.08 15.31 19.69
CA THR A 145 -8.38 16.56 20.39
C THR A 145 -8.60 17.74 19.44
N GLY A 146 -8.68 17.52 18.12
CA GLY A 146 -8.79 18.57 17.12
C GLY A 146 -7.45 19.19 16.71
N ASN A 147 -6.38 18.97 17.47
CA ASN A 147 -5.06 19.54 17.17
C ASN A 147 -4.46 18.90 15.91
N LEU A 148 -4.25 19.70 14.88
CA LEU A 148 -3.55 19.37 13.65
C LEU A 148 -2.22 20.14 13.60
N HIS A 149 -1.10 19.42 13.67
CA HIS A 149 0.21 19.94 13.37
C HIS A 149 0.53 19.70 11.89
N VAL A 150 0.80 20.76 11.16
CA VAL A 150 1.20 20.75 9.75
C VAL A 150 2.66 21.22 9.63
N LEU A 151 3.55 20.31 9.24
CA LEU A 151 4.97 20.59 9.05
C LEU A 151 5.31 20.59 7.55
N GLY A 152 5.69 21.75 7.02
CA GLY A 152 6.05 21.93 5.62
C GLY A 152 7.56 21.90 5.40
N LEU A 153 8.02 21.14 4.42
CA LEU A 153 9.41 20.99 4.02
C LEU A 153 9.57 21.38 2.56
N SER A 154 10.54 22.26 2.25
CA SER A 154 10.87 22.56 0.85
C SER A 154 11.51 21.35 0.16
N LEU A 155 11.12 20.98 -1.05
CA LEU A 155 11.69 19.81 -1.74
C LEU A 155 13.18 19.99 -2.12
N GLY A 156 13.57 21.18 -2.59
CA GLY A 156 14.93 21.46 -3.03
C GLY A 156 15.93 21.56 -1.88
N ASN A 157 15.62 22.37 -0.87
CA ASN A 157 16.53 22.63 0.24
C ASN A 157 16.20 21.84 1.51
N ARG A 158 15.02 21.19 1.55
CA ARG A 158 14.48 20.42 2.71
C ARG A 158 14.63 21.11 4.06
N ARG A 159 14.56 22.44 4.03
CA ARG A 159 14.35 23.27 5.22
C ARG A 159 12.88 23.19 5.61
N VAL A 160 12.63 23.23 6.91
CA VAL A 160 11.29 23.50 7.43
C VAL A 160 10.89 24.91 6.96
N ILE A 161 9.86 24.98 6.12
CA ILE A 161 9.31 26.25 5.61
C ILE A 161 8.00 26.62 6.30
N SER A 162 7.38 25.67 7.00
CA SER A 162 6.13 25.88 7.71
C SER A 162 6.05 24.93 8.90
N ASP A 163 5.54 25.44 10.00
CA ASP A 163 5.30 24.74 11.26
C ASP A 163 4.06 25.39 11.85
N ARG A 164 2.90 24.76 11.60
CA ARG A 164 1.60 25.32 11.95
C ARG A 164 0.87 24.35 12.85
N HIS A 165 0.29 24.91 13.89
CA HIS A 165 -0.69 24.23 14.73
C HIS A 165 -2.04 24.89 14.46
N VAL A 166 -3.00 24.10 14.00
CA VAL A 166 -4.37 24.52 13.76
C VAL A 166 -5.32 23.52 14.37
N ASN A 167 -6.56 23.93 14.57
CA ASN A 167 -7.62 23.07 15.06
C ASN A 167 -8.50 22.66 13.88
N ALA A 168 -8.73 21.37 13.67
CA ALA A 168 -9.55 20.86 12.57
C ALA A 168 -10.61 19.90 13.10
N SER A 169 -11.77 19.87 12.43
CA SER A 169 -12.75 18.80 12.61
C SER A 169 -12.32 17.58 11.81
N ALA A 170 -12.65 16.39 12.27
CA ALA A 170 -12.29 15.17 11.55
C ALA A 170 -13.17 13.98 11.88
N SER A 171 -13.40 13.14 10.87
CA SER A 171 -14.03 11.83 10.97
C SER A 171 -12.98 10.72 10.88
N TRP A 172 -13.02 9.80 11.83
CA TRP A 172 -12.06 8.71 12.01
C TRP A 172 -12.70 7.39 11.60
N PHE A 173 -12.09 6.74 10.62
CA PHE A 173 -12.54 5.49 10.06
C PHE A 173 -11.56 4.38 10.39
N THR A 174 -12.09 3.19 10.68
CA THR A 174 -11.30 2.02 10.97
C THR A 174 -11.70 0.86 10.09
N LYS A 175 -10.72 0.04 9.73
CA LYS A 175 -10.94 -1.21 9.02
C LYS A 175 -10.23 -2.32 9.76
N SER A 176 -11.02 -3.13 10.47
CA SER A 176 -10.51 -4.26 11.22
C SER A 176 -10.08 -5.38 10.29
N TRP A 177 -8.96 -6.02 10.59
CA TRP A 177 -8.44 -7.10 9.76
C TRP A 177 -9.30 -8.35 9.91
N ALA A 178 -9.46 -9.08 8.81
CA ALA A 178 -10.07 -10.39 8.89
C ALA A 178 -9.14 -11.29 9.71
N VAL A 179 -9.73 -12.03 10.62
CA VAL A 179 -9.01 -13.07 11.36
C VAL A 179 -9.30 -14.35 10.62
N GLY A 180 -8.29 -14.92 9.99
CA GLY A 180 -8.43 -16.21 9.29
C GLY A 180 -8.73 -17.32 10.28
N GLY A 181 -10.00 -17.51 10.63
CA GLY A 181 -10.48 -18.70 11.33
C GLY A 181 -10.44 -19.89 10.39
N ASP A 182 -9.36 -20.68 10.47
CA ASP A 182 -9.23 -22.12 10.19
C ASP A 182 -7.88 -22.44 9.55
N VAL A 183 -6.93 -22.91 10.36
CA VAL A 183 -5.69 -23.55 9.89
C VAL A 183 -5.77 -25.08 10.03
N SER A 184 -6.88 -25.65 10.49
CA SER A 184 -7.03 -27.10 10.67
C SER A 184 -8.21 -27.62 9.87
N CYS A 185 -8.00 -27.99 8.61
CA CYS A 185 -8.78 -29.05 7.92
C CYS A 185 -8.34 -29.37 6.48
N TYR A 186 -7.32 -28.72 5.89
CA TYR A 186 -6.91 -29.03 4.51
C TYR A 186 -5.50 -29.61 4.46
N GLY A 187 -5.44 -30.93 4.66
CA GLY A 187 -4.20 -31.69 4.57
C GLY A 187 -4.37 -33.18 4.87
N ALA A 188 -5.33 -33.87 4.24
CA ALA A 188 -5.35 -35.32 4.21
C ALA A 188 -6.07 -35.84 2.97
N GLY A 189 -5.38 -35.75 1.82
CA GLY A 189 -5.67 -36.64 0.72
C GLY A 189 -5.28 -38.07 1.09
N HIS A 190 -6.27 -38.95 1.15
CA HIS A 190 -6.16 -40.41 1.05
C HIS A 190 -5.38 -41.18 2.14
N SER A 191 -6.11 -41.69 3.12
CA SER A 191 -6.23 -43.14 3.36
C SER A 191 -7.33 -43.40 4.39
N GLY A 192 -8.23 -44.32 4.07
CA GLY A 192 -9.42 -44.61 4.88
C GLY A 192 -9.07 -45.20 6.24
N GLY A 193 -9.86 -44.83 7.25
CA GLY A 193 -9.91 -45.53 8.52
C GLY A 193 -10.28 -44.63 9.70
N SER A 194 -11.47 -44.90 10.26
CA SER A 194 -11.96 -44.48 11.58
C SER A 194 -12.50 -43.06 11.71
N ALA A 195 -13.84 -43.02 11.86
CA ALA A 195 -14.61 -41.92 12.40
C ALA A 195 -14.30 -41.68 13.89
N ASP A 196 -14.72 -40.51 14.38
CA ASP A 196 -14.65 -40.00 15.76
C ASP A 196 -13.34 -39.29 16.15
N GLY A 197 -13.10 -38.14 15.51
CA GLY A 197 -12.30 -37.06 16.08
C GLY A 197 -13.16 -35.81 16.20
N ASP A 198 -13.60 -35.48 17.42
CA ASP A 198 -14.35 -34.27 17.74
C ASP A 198 -13.58 -33.02 17.28
N CYS A 199 -14.06 -32.38 16.21
CA CYS A 199 -13.73 -30.99 15.92
C CYS A 199 -14.39 -30.14 17.01
N GLU A 200 -13.63 -29.84 18.07
CA GLU A 200 -14.03 -28.85 19.07
C GLU A 200 -14.52 -27.58 18.37
N SER A 201 -15.64 -27.05 18.86
CA SER A 201 -16.41 -25.97 18.26
C SER A 201 -15.56 -24.78 17.77
N PRO A 202 -15.87 -24.16 16.60
CA PRO A 202 -15.14 -23.04 16.01
C PRO A 202 -15.36 -21.69 16.75
N GLN A 203 -15.53 -21.71 18.07
CA GLN A 203 -15.80 -20.53 18.91
C GLN A 203 -14.60 -20.01 19.70
N SER A 204 -13.40 -20.56 19.53
CA SER A 204 -12.19 -19.86 20.01
C SER A 204 -11.76 -18.86 18.93
N PHE A 205 -12.34 -17.66 19.01
CA PHE A 205 -11.83 -16.47 18.33
C PHE A 205 -10.31 -16.45 18.45
N LEU A 206 -9.61 -16.63 17.32
CA LEU A 206 -8.16 -16.55 17.24
C LEU A 206 -7.70 -15.30 17.99
N ALA A 207 -7.00 -15.54 19.11
CA ALA A 207 -6.71 -14.51 20.08
C ALA A 207 -5.71 -13.51 19.50
N TRP A 208 -6.19 -12.37 19.03
CA TRP A 208 -5.38 -11.22 18.64
C TRP A 208 -4.44 -10.79 19.77
N PRO A 209 -3.17 -10.42 19.49
CA PRO A 209 -2.38 -10.58 18.24
C PRO A 209 -2.01 -12.01 17.81
N VAL A 210 -1.50 -12.21 16.59
CA VAL A 210 -1.01 -13.51 16.10
C VAL A 210 0.23 -13.99 16.87
N TYR A 211 1.11 -13.05 17.21
CA TYR A 211 2.26 -13.30 18.07
C TYR A 211 2.52 -12.07 18.94
N SER A 212 3.07 -12.28 20.13
CA SER A 212 3.49 -11.20 21.02
C SER A 212 4.88 -11.52 21.54
N ASN A 213 5.68 -10.49 21.78
CA ASN A 213 6.88 -10.58 22.60
C ASN A 213 6.88 -9.49 23.66
N PHE A 214 7.50 -9.76 24.81
CA PHE A 214 7.77 -8.75 25.85
C PHE A 214 9.06 -7.98 25.55
N ILE A 215 9.38 -6.98 26.37
CA ILE A 215 10.63 -6.20 26.29
C ILE A 215 11.87 -7.12 26.44
N THR A 216 11.74 -8.24 27.16
CA THR A 216 12.81 -9.24 27.28
C THR A 216 13.06 -10.03 26.01
N GLY A 217 12.16 -9.95 25.02
CA GLY A 217 12.14 -10.80 23.84
C GLY A 217 11.35 -12.10 24.04
N ASP A 218 10.98 -12.42 25.27
CA ASP A 218 10.22 -13.64 25.57
C ASP A 218 8.84 -13.60 24.91
N PRO A 219 8.34 -14.75 24.40
CA PRO A 219 7.02 -14.83 23.79
C PRO A 219 5.92 -14.50 24.80
N GLY A 220 4.94 -13.73 24.36
CA GLY A 220 3.77 -13.34 25.14
C GLY A 220 2.69 -14.42 25.16
N GLY A 221 2.69 -15.27 26.19
CA GLY A 221 1.64 -16.27 26.42
C GLY A 221 1.75 -17.51 25.51
N LYS A 222 0.61 -18.18 25.24
CA LYS A 222 0.55 -19.44 24.46
C LYS A 222 0.68 -19.26 22.94
N LYS A 223 1.00 -18.06 22.46
CA LYS A 223 1.01 -17.73 21.02
C LYS A 223 2.30 -18.21 20.38
N LYS A 224 2.19 -19.03 19.34
CA LYS A 224 3.33 -19.68 18.70
C LYS A 224 3.87 -18.81 17.55
N ILE A 225 5.18 -18.55 17.56
CA ILE A 225 5.89 -17.87 16.46
C ILE A 225 5.68 -18.54 15.10
N SER A 226 5.41 -19.85 15.08
CA SER A 226 5.09 -20.60 13.87
C SER A 226 3.87 -20.06 13.11
N VAL A 227 2.89 -19.49 13.81
CA VAL A 227 1.70 -18.90 13.17
C VAL A 227 2.08 -17.62 12.42
N LEU A 228 2.87 -16.75 13.05
CA LEU A 228 3.38 -15.54 12.39
C LEU A 228 4.30 -15.89 11.22
N LEU A 229 5.21 -16.87 11.40
CA LEU A 229 6.08 -17.36 10.34
C LEU A 229 5.30 -17.85 9.12
N GLU A 230 4.18 -18.51 9.32
CA GLU A 230 3.36 -18.95 8.19
C GLU A 230 2.57 -17.80 7.56
N ALA A 231 2.03 -16.88 8.36
CA ALA A 231 1.37 -15.69 7.85
C ALA A 231 2.29 -14.89 6.91
N VAL A 232 3.55 -14.67 7.27
CA VAL A 232 4.50 -13.90 6.45
C VAL A 232 4.92 -14.64 5.18
N LYS A 233 5.04 -15.97 5.22
CA LYS A 233 5.29 -16.81 4.03
C LYS A 233 4.13 -16.76 3.04
N ARG A 234 2.90 -16.64 3.55
CA ARG A 234 1.70 -16.41 2.75
C ARG A 234 1.52 -14.95 2.33
N GLY A 235 2.57 -14.13 2.40
CA GLY A 235 2.55 -12.76 1.94
C GLY A 235 1.58 -11.85 2.68
N GLN A 236 1.09 -12.22 3.86
CA GLN A 236 0.14 -11.40 4.62
C GLN A 236 0.74 -10.04 5.00
N GLU A 237 -0.09 -8.99 5.06
CA GLU A 237 0.29 -7.71 5.64
C GLU A 237 0.52 -7.88 7.15
N VAL A 238 1.55 -7.23 7.69
CA VAL A 238 1.91 -7.32 9.11
C VAL A 238 1.92 -5.93 9.73
N ARG A 239 1.36 -5.81 10.93
CA ARG A 239 1.39 -4.59 11.75
C ARG A 239 2.01 -4.86 13.11
N GLY A 240 2.71 -3.86 13.62
CA GLY A 240 3.22 -3.84 14.97
C GLY A 240 2.39 -2.93 15.86
N VAL A 241 2.02 -3.40 17.05
CA VAL A 241 1.43 -2.58 18.11
C VAL A 241 2.30 -2.66 19.36
N MET A 242 2.89 -1.53 19.76
CA MET A 242 3.70 -1.42 20.96
C MET A 242 2.80 -1.35 22.19
N ARG A 243 2.84 -2.39 23.02
CA ARG A 243 2.06 -2.45 24.26
C ARG A 243 2.54 -1.45 25.31
N ASP A 244 3.85 -1.21 25.37
CA ASP A 244 4.50 -0.37 26.36
C ASP A 244 4.42 1.13 26.04
N ARG A 245 4.26 1.50 24.76
CA ARG A 245 4.30 2.91 24.33
C ARG A 245 3.06 3.39 23.59
N GLY A 246 2.09 2.50 23.32
CA GLY A 246 0.84 2.86 22.67
C GLY A 246 1.04 3.30 21.22
N TYR A 247 1.91 2.65 20.47
CA TYR A 247 2.26 3.04 19.10
C TYR A 247 1.93 1.92 18.13
N SER A 248 1.24 2.21 17.04
CA SER A 248 0.79 1.23 16.03
C SER A 248 1.24 1.65 14.63
N PHE A 249 1.75 0.70 13.85
CA PHE A 249 2.36 0.99 12.55
C PHE A 249 2.39 -0.24 11.62
N PRO A 250 2.35 -0.04 10.29
CA PRO A 250 2.55 -1.10 9.31
C PRO A 250 4.05 -1.42 9.14
N PHE A 251 4.32 -2.69 8.88
CA PHE A 251 5.59 -3.13 8.34
C PHE A 251 5.54 -3.07 6.81
N HIS A 252 6.33 -2.18 6.24
CA HIS A 252 6.41 -2.03 4.78
C HIS A 252 7.19 -3.16 4.12
N PHE A 253 8.10 -3.75 4.88
CA PHE A 253 8.93 -4.88 4.50
C PHE A 253 9.01 -5.83 5.69
N VAL A 254 8.94 -7.13 5.41
CA VAL A 254 9.04 -8.20 6.41
C VAL A 254 10.04 -9.23 5.92
N ASN A 255 10.89 -9.72 6.81
CA ASN A 255 11.80 -10.83 6.55
C ASN A 255 11.70 -11.88 7.66
N TRP A 256 12.14 -13.10 7.40
CA TRP A 256 12.10 -14.15 8.40
C TRP A 256 13.19 -15.20 8.23
N ASP A 257 13.35 -16.04 9.24
CA ASP A 257 14.12 -17.27 9.18
C ASP A 257 13.34 -18.39 9.89
N THR A 258 13.00 -19.43 9.14
CA THR A 258 12.23 -20.57 9.68
C THR A 258 13.09 -21.46 10.57
N ALA A 259 14.37 -21.64 10.23
CA ALA A 259 15.29 -22.49 10.98
C ALA A 259 15.61 -21.86 12.35
N GLN A 260 15.64 -20.53 12.40
CA GLN A 260 15.95 -19.78 13.61
C GLN A 260 14.72 -19.31 14.37
N GLY A 261 13.53 -19.38 13.77
CA GLY A 261 12.28 -19.08 14.43
C GLY A 261 12.08 -17.58 14.71
N TRP A 262 12.44 -16.69 13.78
CA TRP A 262 12.22 -15.26 13.94
C TRP A 262 11.58 -14.60 12.73
N VAL A 263 10.91 -13.47 12.98
CA VAL A 263 10.39 -12.54 11.97
C VAL A 263 10.90 -11.14 12.29
N GLY A 264 11.31 -10.41 11.27
CA GLY A 264 11.71 -9.02 11.35
C GLY A 264 10.91 -8.16 10.39
N GLY A 265 10.89 -6.85 10.62
CA GLY A 265 10.17 -5.94 9.75
C GLY A 265 10.66 -4.50 9.84
N HIS A 266 10.40 -3.73 8.78
CA HIS A 266 10.79 -2.32 8.68
C HIS A 266 9.57 -1.39 8.68
N ASN A 267 9.65 -0.35 9.51
CA ASN A 267 8.80 0.84 9.39
C ASN A 267 9.71 2.04 9.08
N VAL A 268 9.46 2.69 7.95
CA VAL A 268 10.35 3.70 7.35
C VAL A 268 9.66 5.05 7.17
N MET A 269 8.45 5.18 7.71
CA MET A 269 7.57 6.32 7.51
C MET A 269 7.20 6.90 8.87
N HIS A 270 8.15 7.39 9.67
CA HIS A 270 7.86 7.99 10.97
C HIS A 270 8.66 9.28 11.17
N VAL A 271 8.02 10.35 11.65
CA VAL A 271 8.68 11.64 11.96
C VAL A 271 8.89 11.77 13.46
N GLY A 272 9.97 12.42 13.87
CA GLY A 272 10.23 12.70 15.28
C GLY A 272 9.07 13.48 15.92
N GLN A 273 8.67 13.09 17.12
CA GLN A 273 7.52 13.67 17.83
C GLN A 273 7.94 14.40 19.11
N ARG A 274 7.06 15.29 19.58
CA ARG A 274 7.08 15.96 20.88
C ARG A 274 5.73 15.76 21.55
N HIS A 275 5.74 15.27 22.79
CA HIS A 275 4.52 15.07 23.57
C HIS A 275 4.18 16.33 24.36
N PHE A 276 2.93 16.78 24.25
CA PHE A 276 2.34 17.83 25.07
C PHE A 276 1.29 17.20 26.01
N SER A 277 0.75 18.00 26.94
CA SER A 277 -0.30 17.52 27.84
C SER A 277 -1.59 17.15 27.09
N SER A 278 -1.93 17.89 26.04
CA SER A 278 -3.20 17.80 25.30
C SER A 278 -3.11 17.16 23.91
N HIS A 279 -1.90 16.98 23.37
CA HIS A 279 -1.69 16.43 22.03
C HIS A 279 -0.25 15.95 21.85
N VAL A 280 0.01 15.29 20.71
CA VAL A 280 1.36 15.05 20.19
C VAL A 280 1.58 16.00 19.02
N GLY A 281 2.78 16.56 18.89
CA GLY A 281 3.18 17.34 17.72
C GLY A 281 4.43 16.79 17.09
N MET A 282 4.73 17.17 15.84
CA MET A 282 6.00 16.84 15.22
C MET A 282 7.12 17.68 15.83
N ARG A 283 8.33 17.13 15.86
CA ARG A 283 9.52 17.82 16.31
C ARG A 283 10.08 18.69 15.19
N ARG A 284 10.22 19.98 15.46
CA ARG A 284 10.73 20.99 14.50
C ARG A 284 12.25 21.11 14.50
N GLU A 285 12.90 21.07 15.66
CA GLU A 285 14.31 21.40 15.81
C GLU A 285 15.10 20.36 16.63
N PRO A 286 16.00 19.60 15.98
CA PRO A 286 15.96 19.28 14.55
C PRO A 286 14.73 18.43 14.19
N ALA A 287 14.13 18.67 13.03
CA ALA A 287 13.13 17.78 12.44
C ALA A 287 13.83 16.58 11.78
N TYR A 288 13.44 15.37 12.18
CA TYR A 288 14.05 14.14 11.70
C TYR A 288 13.01 13.05 11.45
N MET A 289 13.34 12.08 10.61
CA MET A 289 12.60 10.84 10.44
C MET A 289 13.29 9.68 11.16
N TRP A 290 12.48 8.72 11.57
CA TRP A 290 12.92 7.45 12.12
C TRP A 290 12.83 6.37 11.05
N LEU A 291 13.90 5.58 10.96
CA LEU A 291 13.98 4.35 10.20
C LEU A 291 14.17 3.21 11.17
N SER A 292 13.14 2.39 11.32
CA SER A 292 13.06 1.42 12.40
C SER A 292 13.01 0.01 11.84
N SER A 293 13.92 -0.84 12.31
CA SER A 293 13.93 -2.27 12.08
C SER A 293 13.64 -3.01 13.38
N TRP A 294 12.73 -3.98 13.30
CA TRP A 294 12.13 -4.66 14.45
C TRP A 294 12.32 -6.15 14.30
N SER A 295 12.34 -6.88 15.42
CA SER A 295 12.46 -8.33 15.46
C SER A 295 11.51 -8.93 16.51
N THR A 296 10.99 -10.13 16.26
CA THR A 296 10.20 -10.92 17.22
C THR A 296 11.00 -11.34 18.45
N THR A 297 12.32 -11.13 18.43
CA THR A 297 13.22 -11.24 19.60
C THR A 297 13.12 -10.04 20.55
N GLY A 298 12.21 -9.10 20.30
CA GLY A 298 12.01 -7.88 21.08
C GLY A 298 13.02 -6.77 20.81
N ARG A 299 14.03 -7.02 19.96
CA ARG A 299 15.03 -6.02 19.57
C ARG A 299 14.50 -5.06 18.51
N ARG A 300 14.90 -3.81 18.64
CA ARG A 300 14.67 -2.76 17.66
C ARG A 300 15.95 -1.97 17.42
N HIS A 301 16.26 -1.69 16.16
CA HIS A 301 17.26 -0.72 15.76
C HIS A 301 16.56 0.45 15.09
N ASN A 302 16.75 1.65 15.64
CA ASN A 302 16.30 2.89 15.03
C ASN A 302 17.48 3.70 14.51
N SER A 303 17.39 4.17 13.28
CA SER A 303 18.29 5.15 12.70
C SER A 303 17.54 6.47 12.49
N ARG A 304 18.06 7.58 13.00
CA ARG A 304 17.43 8.90 12.88
C ARG A 304 18.16 9.74 11.86
N TRP A 305 17.41 10.37 10.98
CA TRP A 305 17.96 11.22 9.92
C TRP A 305 17.18 12.50 9.86
N LEU A 306 17.85 13.64 9.74
CA LEU A 306 17.17 14.91 9.50
C LEU A 306 16.20 14.74 8.32
N LEU A 307 15.05 15.40 8.34
CA LEU A 307 14.08 15.30 7.23
C LEU A 307 14.65 15.81 5.89
N ASN A 308 15.74 16.58 5.95
CA ASN A 308 16.55 16.88 4.78
C ASN A 308 17.34 15.70 4.19
N GLY A 309 17.22 14.52 4.80
CA GLY A 309 17.79 13.23 4.39
C GLY A 309 19.31 13.14 4.53
N GLN A 310 20.01 14.23 4.83
CA GLN A 310 21.46 14.29 4.60
C GLN A 310 22.32 13.98 5.81
N VAL A 311 21.79 14.16 7.01
CA VAL A 311 22.57 14.09 8.24
C VAL A 311 21.91 13.11 9.19
N SER A 312 22.68 12.10 9.59
CA SER A 312 22.30 11.21 10.68
C SER A 312 22.26 12.00 11.99
N VAL A 313 21.15 11.90 12.70
CA VAL A 313 20.97 12.43 14.07
C VAL A 313 21.39 11.37 15.11
N GLY A 314 21.85 10.21 14.63
CA GLY A 314 22.31 9.10 15.43
C GLY A 314 21.34 7.94 15.42
N ALA A 315 21.84 6.77 15.80
CA ALA A 315 21.08 5.54 15.92
C ALA A 315 20.95 5.12 17.39
N ASN A 316 19.98 4.27 17.68
CA ASN A 316 19.91 3.57 18.96
C ASN A 316 19.32 2.18 18.77
N GLN A 317 19.74 1.27 19.63
CA GLN A 317 19.15 -0.05 19.78
C GLN A 317 18.45 -0.10 21.13
N ASP A 318 17.23 -0.58 21.15
CA ASP A 318 16.46 -0.81 22.37
C ASP A 318 15.59 -2.05 22.25
N SER A 319 14.93 -2.40 23.35
CA SER A 319 13.96 -3.50 23.36
C SER A 319 12.54 -2.97 23.56
N VAL A 320 11.57 -3.67 22.99
CA VAL A 320 10.17 -3.25 22.94
C VAL A 320 9.22 -4.42 23.17
N SER A 321 8.06 -4.14 23.78
CA SER A 321 6.98 -5.12 23.85
C SER A 321 6.08 -4.94 22.63
N LEU A 322 6.05 -5.93 21.75
CA LEU A 322 5.39 -5.81 20.47
C LEU A 322 4.36 -6.92 20.26
N ASP A 323 3.18 -6.49 19.83
CA ASP A 323 2.12 -7.35 19.32
C ASP A 323 2.16 -7.34 17.79
N TRP A 324 2.24 -8.52 17.20
CA TRP A 324 2.34 -8.74 15.77
C TRP A 324 0.98 -9.17 15.25
N MET A 325 0.35 -8.28 14.50
CA MET A 325 -0.92 -8.51 13.83
C MET A 325 -0.64 -8.98 12.40
N THR A 326 -1.51 -9.82 11.83
CA THR A 326 -1.45 -10.16 10.39
C THR A 326 -2.82 -10.04 9.75
N ASP A 327 -2.85 -9.55 8.51
CA ASP A 327 -4.06 -9.44 7.70
C ASP A 327 -4.18 -10.69 6.83
N SER A 328 -5.21 -11.51 7.06
CA SER A 328 -5.40 -12.73 6.26
C SER A 328 -6.01 -12.48 4.88
N CYS A 329 -6.37 -11.24 4.54
CA CYS A 329 -7.00 -10.89 3.27
C CYS A 329 -6.03 -10.78 2.10
N TRP A 330 -5.11 -11.73 2.01
CA TRP A 330 -4.13 -11.86 0.94
C TRP A 330 -4.17 -13.30 0.45
N ARG A 331 -4.27 -13.46 -0.87
CA ARG A 331 -4.32 -14.77 -1.52
C ARG A 331 -3.17 -14.91 -2.49
N HIS A 332 -2.55 -16.09 -2.48
CA HIS A 332 -1.58 -16.49 -3.49
C HIS A 332 -2.25 -16.62 -4.85
N ILE A 333 -1.69 -15.98 -5.88
CA ILE A 333 -2.25 -15.99 -7.24
C ILE A 333 -1.31 -16.67 -8.24
N PHE A 334 0.00 -16.46 -8.09
CA PHE A 334 0.97 -16.86 -9.09
C PHE A 334 2.34 -17.05 -8.44
N THR A 335 3.08 -18.05 -8.90
CA THR A 335 4.52 -18.21 -8.62
C THR A 335 5.24 -18.50 -9.91
N ASN A 336 6.32 -17.78 -10.14
CA ASN A 336 7.29 -18.08 -11.19
C ASN A 336 8.61 -18.55 -10.58
N ASP A 337 9.36 -19.37 -11.32
CA ASP A 337 10.73 -19.76 -10.99
C ASP A 337 11.74 -18.64 -11.37
N ALA A 338 13.03 -18.92 -11.18
CA ALA A 338 14.11 -18.01 -11.55
C ALA A 338 14.29 -17.80 -13.07
N ARG A 339 13.61 -18.57 -13.92
CA ARG A 339 13.59 -18.41 -15.38
C ARG A 339 12.29 -17.75 -15.85
N GLY A 340 11.43 -17.30 -14.94
CA GLY A 340 10.13 -16.74 -15.25
C GLY A 340 9.10 -17.76 -15.69
N GLN A 341 9.39 -19.05 -15.56
CA GLN A 341 8.44 -20.12 -15.87
C GLN A 341 7.48 -20.27 -14.70
N ARG A 342 6.21 -20.47 -15.01
CA ARG A 342 5.16 -20.68 -14.01
C ARG A 342 5.42 -21.97 -13.23
N GLU A 343 5.49 -21.86 -11.91
CA GLU A 343 5.48 -22.99 -10.98
C GLU A 343 4.07 -23.26 -10.45
N GLN A 344 3.33 -22.21 -10.08
CA GLN A 344 1.99 -22.31 -9.49
C GLN A 344 1.09 -21.15 -9.90
N GLY A 345 -0.23 -21.36 -9.92
CA GLY A 345 -1.23 -20.29 -10.13
C GLY A 345 -1.41 -19.85 -11.58
N SER A 346 -1.86 -18.62 -11.83
CA SER A 346 -2.06 -18.07 -13.19
C SER A 346 -1.55 -16.64 -13.29
N LEU A 347 -0.70 -16.39 -14.29
CA LEU A 347 -0.23 -15.04 -14.61
C LEU A 347 -1.39 -14.20 -15.15
N GLU A 348 -2.28 -14.79 -15.94
CA GLU A 348 -3.45 -14.12 -16.49
C GLU A 348 -4.38 -13.62 -15.37
N GLU A 349 -4.62 -14.45 -14.34
CA GLU A 349 -5.39 -14.07 -13.16
C GLU A 349 -4.72 -12.92 -12.39
N LEU A 350 -3.41 -12.99 -12.17
CA LEU A 350 -2.64 -11.92 -11.52
C LEU A 350 -2.78 -10.59 -12.29
N LEU A 351 -2.64 -10.62 -13.61
CA LEU A 351 -2.80 -9.44 -14.45
C LEU A 351 -4.22 -8.89 -14.42
N LEU A 352 -5.23 -9.77 -14.42
CA LEU A 352 -6.63 -9.39 -14.34
C LEU A 352 -6.92 -8.67 -13.02
N LEU A 353 -6.50 -9.23 -11.89
CA LEU A 353 -6.74 -8.64 -10.58
C LEU A 353 -5.97 -7.33 -10.38
N ALA A 354 -4.71 -7.26 -10.83
CA ALA A 354 -3.94 -6.03 -10.82
C ALA A 354 -4.61 -4.93 -11.66
N ARG A 355 -5.14 -5.28 -12.84
CA ARG A 355 -5.95 -4.37 -13.67
C ARG A 355 -7.27 -3.96 -13.04
N GLY A 356 -7.85 -4.83 -12.20
CA GLY A 356 -9.01 -4.52 -11.36
C GLY A 356 -8.70 -3.59 -10.18
N GLY A 357 -7.48 -3.07 -10.08
CA GLY A 357 -7.08 -2.12 -9.06
C GLY A 357 -6.58 -2.76 -7.77
N HIS A 358 -6.53 -4.09 -7.66
CA HIS A 358 -6.10 -4.77 -6.44
C HIS A 358 -4.64 -4.44 -6.06
N ARG A 359 -4.35 -4.51 -4.76
CA ARG A 359 -3.00 -4.42 -4.19
C ARG A 359 -2.27 -5.74 -4.40
N VAL A 360 -0.97 -5.65 -4.65
CA VAL A 360 -0.11 -6.80 -4.89
C VAL A 360 1.03 -6.79 -3.88
N ARG A 361 1.28 -7.95 -3.29
CA ARG A 361 2.47 -8.26 -2.47
C ARG A 361 3.30 -9.32 -3.16
N VAL A 362 4.61 -9.22 -2.97
CA VAL A 362 5.57 -10.19 -3.50
C VAL A 362 6.33 -10.84 -2.37
N VAL A 363 6.57 -12.14 -2.52
CA VAL A 363 7.46 -12.93 -1.67
C VAL A 363 8.63 -13.41 -2.52
N VAL A 364 9.84 -13.05 -2.09
CA VAL A 364 11.10 -13.43 -2.75
C VAL A 364 12.00 -14.05 -1.69
N GLY A 365 12.29 -15.34 -1.79
CA GLY A 365 13.06 -16.04 -0.76
C GLY A 365 12.41 -15.90 0.63
N ASN A 366 13.09 -15.21 1.54
CA ASN A 366 12.62 -14.97 2.92
C ASN A 366 12.20 -13.53 3.20
N MET A 367 11.79 -12.79 2.16
CA MET A 367 11.23 -11.44 2.29
C MET A 367 9.84 -11.33 1.67
N ALA A 368 9.02 -10.46 2.24
CA ALA A 368 7.70 -10.08 1.75
C ALA A 368 7.53 -8.55 1.79
N ALA A 369 6.95 -7.97 0.74
CA ALA A 369 6.66 -6.54 0.66
C ALA A 369 5.45 -6.25 -0.24
N GLU A 370 4.75 -5.15 0.02
CA GLU A 370 3.72 -4.60 -0.87
C GLU A 370 4.36 -3.75 -1.96
N ALA A 371 3.84 -3.86 -3.18
CA ALA A 371 4.25 -3.03 -4.29
C ALA A 371 3.78 -1.58 -4.11
N ASP A 372 4.72 -0.64 -4.13
CA ASP A 372 4.40 0.79 -4.13
C ASP A 372 3.79 1.21 -5.47
N VAL A 373 4.33 0.67 -6.57
CA VAL A 373 3.83 0.86 -7.94
C VAL A 373 3.87 -0.47 -8.69
N LEU A 374 2.84 -0.70 -9.49
CA LEU A 374 2.77 -1.81 -10.43
C LEU A 374 2.80 -1.27 -11.85
N LYS A 375 3.49 -1.98 -12.74
CA LYS A 375 3.52 -1.69 -14.17
C LYS A 375 3.20 -2.96 -14.95
N ILE A 376 2.19 -2.89 -15.81
CA ILE A 376 1.82 -4.00 -16.70
C ILE A 376 2.25 -3.66 -18.13
N ARG A 377 3.10 -4.51 -18.71
CA ARG A 377 3.64 -4.33 -20.05
C ARG A 377 3.92 -5.68 -20.69
N GLY A 378 3.59 -5.82 -21.98
CA GLY A 378 3.93 -7.03 -22.75
C GLY A 378 3.40 -8.33 -22.15
N GLY A 379 2.28 -8.29 -21.41
CA GLY A 379 1.74 -9.46 -20.71
C GLY A 379 2.49 -9.84 -19.43
N HIS A 380 3.34 -8.98 -18.90
CA HIS A 380 4.06 -9.17 -17.64
C HIS A 380 3.75 -8.06 -16.63
N LEU A 381 3.99 -8.36 -15.35
CA LEU A 381 3.81 -7.44 -14.23
C LEU A 381 5.18 -7.15 -13.62
N SER A 382 5.44 -5.87 -13.36
CA SER A 382 6.60 -5.36 -12.63
C SER A 382 6.13 -4.66 -11.36
N ALA A 383 6.78 -4.91 -10.22
CA ALA A 383 6.46 -4.30 -8.94
C ALA A 383 7.66 -3.54 -8.39
N GLN A 384 7.50 -2.23 -8.16
CA GLN A 384 8.49 -1.41 -7.45
C GLN A 384 8.28 -1.55 -5.94
N LEU A 385 9.36 -1.87 -5.21
CA LEU A 385 9.42 -1.98 -3.75
C LEU A 385 10.38 -0.91 -3.23
N LEU A 386 9.86 0.18 -2.68
CA LEU A 386 10.64 1.39 -2.38
C LEU A 386 10.86 1.63 -0.88
N LYS A 387 10.16 0.87 -0.02
CA LYS A 387 10.14 1.05 1.43
C LYS A 387 10.92 -0.01 2.20
N GLN A 388 12.09 -0.38 1.69
CA GLN A 388 12.96 -1.35 2.32
C GLN A 388 14.30 -0.72 2.69
N LEU A 389 14.79 -1.09 3.87
CA LEU A 389 16.14 -0.79 4.32
C LEU A 389 17.04 -2.01 4.16
N SER A 390 18.32 -1.75 4.00
CA SER A 390 19.32 -2.81 3.88
C SER A 390 19.88 -3.17 5.26
N PRO A 391 19.77 -4.44 5.69
CA PRO A 391 20.34 -4.88 6.95
C PRO A 391 21.87 -5.00 6.84
N VAL A 392 22.59 -4.83 7.95
CA VAL A 392 24.06 -4.98 8.03
C VAL A 392 24.49 -6.38 7.59
N SER A 393 23.71 -7.38 8.00
CA SER A 393 24.01 -8.77 7.77
C SER A 393 22.74 -9.59 7.75
N SER A 394 22.77 -10.68 6.99
CA SER A 394 21.80 -11.77 7.10
C SER A 394 22.08 -12.72 8.26
N ALA A 395 23.15 -12.50 9.03
CA ALA A 395 23.54 -13.36 10.14
C ALA A 395 22.57 -13.25 11.34
N LYS A 396 22.44 -14.39 12.05
CA LYS A 396 21.54 -14.67 13.19
C LYS A 396 21.10 -13.46 14.01
N ASP A 397 22.06 -12.79 14.66
CA ASP A 397 21.74 -11.80 15.70
C ASP A 397 21.66 -10.37 15.17
N HIS A 398 21.90 -10.17 13.87
CA HIS A 398 22.08 -8.85 13.26
C HIS A 398 21.08 -8.54 12.15
N HIS A 399 20.09 -9.40 11.93
CA HIS A 399 19.08 -9.23 10.88
C HIS A 399 18.23 -7.95 11.02
N HIS A 400 18.09 -7.45 12.25
CA HIS A 400 17.41 -6.18 12.55
C HIS A 400 18.38 -4.98 12.58
N LEU A 401 19.68 -5.21 12.44
CA LEU A 401 20.64 -4.13 12.48
C LEU A 401 20.70 -3.42 11.13
N LEU A 402 20.55 -2.10 11.17
CA LEU A 402 20.76 -1.21 10.05
C LEU A 402 22.23 -0.78 9.97
N HIS A 403 22.71 -0.52 8.76
CA HIS A 403 24.04 0.07 8.55
C HIS A 403 24.13 1.45 9.21
N ASP A 404 25.31 1.79 9.75
CA ASP A 404 25.61 3.14 10.25
C ASP A 404 25.37 4.20 9.15
N GLN A 405 25.78 3.85 7.94
CA GLN A 405 25.34 4.51 6.71
C GLN A 405 24.08 3.81 6.21
N ALA A 406 22.94 4.14 6.81
CA ALA A 406 21.65 3.55 6.45
C ALA A 406 21.43 3.63 4.93
N ARG A 407 20.90 2.54 4.36
CA ARG A 407 20.71 2.37 2.92
C ARG A 407 19.27 1.99 2.64
N TRP A 408 18.72 2.59 1.58
CA TRP A 408 17.54 2.08 0.93
C TRP A 408 17.91 0.88 0.05
N SER A 409 17.04 -0.12 0.03
CA SER A 409 17.09 -1.22 -0.92
C SER A 409 15.88 -1.10 -1.85
N TRP A 410 16.03 -0.39 -2.95
CA TRP A 410 14.95 -0.20 -3.94
C TRP A 410 14.98 -1.34 -4.94
N GLN A 411 13.84 -2.00 -5.14
CA GLN A 411 13.77 -3.18 -6.00
C GLN A 411 12.67 -3.05 -7.05
N VAL A 412 12.91 -3.65 -8.23
CA VAL A 412 11.88 -3.93 -9.24
C VAL A 412 11.84 -5.43 -9.46
N VAL A 413 10.71 -6.04 -9.09
CA VAL A 413 10.48 -7.49 -9.17
C VAL A 413 9.56 -7.77 -10.36
N HIS A 414 9.89 -8.77 -11.17
CA HIS A 414 9.16 -9.10 -12.40
C HIS A 414 8.59 -10.52 -12.38
N THR A 415 7.45 -10.72 -13.06
CA THR A 415 6.89 -12.07 -13.27
C THR A 415 7.75 -12.96 -14.17
N THR A 416 8.77 -12.40 -14.80
CA THR A 416 9.84 -13.10 -15.52
C THR A 416 10.91 -13.69 -14.60
N GLY A 417 10.81 -13.50 -13.28
CA GLY A 417 11.80 -13.96 -12.31
C GLY A 417 13.01 -13.04 -12.15
N THR A 418 13.15 -12.01 -13.01
CA THR A 418 14.21 -11.00 -12.90
C THR A 418 13.92 -10.02 -11.77
N ILE A 419 14.94 -9.74 -10.96
CA ILE A 419 14.90 -8.73 -9.91
C ILE A 419 16.06 -7.77 -10.11
N TRP A 420 15.74 -6.49 -10.19
CA TRP A 420 16.69 -5.40 -10.14
C TRP A 420 16.70 -4.80 -8.75
N ARG A 421 17.87 -4.61 -8.15
CA ARG A 421 18.03 -4.01 -6.83
C ARG A 421 19.07 -2.91 -6.86
N HIS A 422 18.68 -1.75 -6.35
CA HIS A 422 19.52 -0.58 -6.13
C HIS A 422 19.68 -0.37 -4.63
N GLU A 423 20.93 -0.41 -4.18
CA GLU A 423 21.31 -0.03 -2.83
C GLU A 423 21.71 1.44 -2.84
N VAL A 424 21.03 2.27 -2.08
CA VAL A 424 21.18 3.73 -2.15
C VAL A 424 21.45 4.30 -0.76
N LEU A 425 22.54 5.05 -0.60
CA LEU A 425 22.85 5.70 0.68
C LEU A 425 21.78 6.72 1.02
N LEU A 426 21.22 6.67 2.22
CA LEU A 426 20.21 7.63 2.64
C LEU A 426 20.76 9.07 2.71
N GLY A 427 22.00 9.21 3.19
CA GLY A 427 22.64 10.50 3.43
C GLY A 427 22.85 11.36 2.19
N ASN A 428 22.99 10.79 0.99
CA ASN A 428 23.24 11.57 -0.23
C ASN A 428 22.50 11.02 -1.46
N HIS A 429 21.73 9.95 -1.29
CA HIS A 429 21.07 9.18 -2.35
C HIS A 429 22.03 8.72 -3.46
N SER A 430 23.33 8.54 -3.17
CA SER A 430 24.24 7.91 -4.12
C SER A 430 24.00 6.41 -4.17
N VAL A 431 23.96 5.87 -5.39
CA VAL A 431 23.90 4.42 -5.61
C VAL A 431 25.20 3.78 -5.13
N VAL A 432 25.08 2.84 -4.20
CA VAL A 432 26.17 2.01 -3.67
C VAL A 432 26.39 0.80 -4.57
N SER A 433 25.30 0.16 -4.98
CA SER A 433 25.35 -0.98 -5.89
C SER A 433 24.05 -1.12 -6.68
N GLU A 434 24.18 -1.52 -7.93
CA GLU A 434 23.09 -2.02 -8.77
C GLU A 434 23.33 -3.50 -9.01
N THR A 435 22.33 -4.32 -8.70
CA THR A 435 22.42 -5.77 -8.86
C THR A 435 21.21 -6.28 -9.63
N ARG A 436 21.48 -7.18 -10.57
CA ARG A 436 20.47 -7.96 -11.27
C ARG A 436 20.66 -9.42 -10.90
N TYR A 437 19.60 -10.06 -10.47
CA TYR A 437 19.59 -11.49 -10.19
C TYR A 437 18.22 -12.07 -10.50
N SER A 438 18.15 -13.41 -10.53
CA SER A 438 16.90 -14.12 -10.77
C SER A 438 16.54 -14.98 -9.57
N SER A 439 15.26 -15.05 -9.26
CA SER A 439 14.74 -15.84 -8.14
C SER A 439 13.32 -16.32 -8.45
N ALA A 440 12.89 -17.37 -7.77
CA ALA A 440 11.47 -17.65 -7.66
C ALA A 440 10.77 -16.48 -6.95
N VAL A 441 9.58 -16.13 -7.43
CA VAL A 441 8.75 -15.03 -6.89
C VAL A 441 7.33 -15.53 -6.73
N SER A 442 6.79 -15.42 -5.53
CA SER A 442 5.37 -15.69 -5.27
C SER A 442 4.60 -14.37 -5.15
N TRP A 443 3.46 -14.29 -5.82
CA TRP A 443 2.64 -13.09 -5.97
C TRP A 443 1.33 -13.29 -5.24
N PHE A 444 1.01 -12.33 -4.38
CA PHE A 444 -0.17 -12.32 -3.55
C PHE A 444 -1.00 -11.08 -3.88
N VAL A 445 -2.32 -11.24 -3.89
CA VAL A 445 -3.26 -10.15 -4.16
C VAL A 445 -4.22 -10.01 -2.99
N ASP A 446 -4.58 -8.77 -2.65
CA ASP A 446 -5.58 -8.57 -1.60
C ASP A 446 -6.96 -9.04 -2.06
N THR A 447 -7.67 -9.75 -1.19
CA THR A 447 -8.96 -10.40 -1.54
C THR A 447 -10.17 -9.48 -1.34
N ARG A 448 -9.93 -8.21 -1.00
CA ARG A 448 -11.01 -7.25 -0.80
C ARG A 448 -11.58 -6.80 -2.15
N PRO A 449 -12.87 -6.47 -2.24
CA PRO A 449 -13.47 -6.07 -3.51
C PRO A 449 -12.97 -4.69 -3.93
N TRP A 450 -12.42 -4.60 -5.13
CA TRP A 450 -12.09 -3.34 -5.78
C TRP A 450 -13.06 -3.07 -6.91
N SER A 451 -13.56 -1.84 -7.00
CA SER A 451 -14.49 -1.42 -8.03
C SER A 451 -13.93 -0.22 -8.78
N SER A 452 -13.92 -0.29 -10.11
CA SER A 452 -13.73 0.89 -10.96
C SER A 452 -14.98 1.75 -10.88
N ILE A 453 -14.83 3.00 -10.43
CA ILE A 453 -15.97 3.91 -10.22
C ILE A 453 -15.92 5.15 -11.09
N TYR A 454 -14.80 5.41 -11.75
CA TYR A 454 -14.65 6.58 -12.61
C TYR A 454 -13.48 6.38 -13.56
N HIS A 455 -13.69 6.75 -14.82
CA HIS A 455 -12.71 6.64 -15.89
C HIS A 455 -12.79 7.87 -16.78
N SER A 456 -11.66 8.53 -17.01
CA SER A 456 -11.52 9.62 -17.96
C SER A 456 -10.33 9.43 -18.89
N ALA A 457 -10.45 9.97 -20.11
CA ALA A 457 -9.33 10.09 -21.05
C ALA A 457 -9.45 11.39 -21.83
N ASN A 458 -8.33 12.05 -22.09
CA ASN A 458 -8.29 13.31 -22.87
C ASN A 458 -9.32 14.35 -22.38
N ASN A 459 -9.44 14.51 -21.06
CA ASN A 459 -10.41 15.43 -20.42
C ASN A 459 -11.89 15.11 -20.72
N THR A 460 -12.19 13.86 -21.11
CA THR A 460 -13.56 13.37 -21.30
C THR A 460 -13.86 12.24 -20.33
N ILE A 461 -15.05 12.24 -19.73
CA ILE A 461 -15.51 11.16 -18.85
C ILE A 461 -15.97 10.01 -19.73
N ILE A 462 -15.34 8.85 -19.59
CA ILE A 462 -15.69 7.62 -20.30
C ILE A 462 -16.73 6.83 -19.51
N ALA A 463 -16.56 6.75 -18.18
CA ALA A 463 -17.47 6.02 -17.29
C ALA A 463 -17.47 6.61 -15.87
N GLY A 464 -18.57 6.39 -15.14
CA GLY A 464 -18.71 6.80 -13.73
C GLY A 464 -19.03 8.28 -13.53
N SER A 465 -18.94 8.73 -12.28
CA SER A 465 -19.24 10.11 -11.86
C SER A 465 -18.18 10.64 -10.90
N THR A 466 -17.89 11.95 -10.96
CA THR A 466 -16.96 12.57 -10.00
C THR A 466 -17.53 12.59 -8.58
N THR A 467 -18.86 12.58 -8.46
CA THR A 467 -19.58 12.47 -7.19
C THR A 467 -19.34 11.13 -6.51
N ASP A 468 -19.29 10.03 -7.27
CA ASP A 468 -19.07 8.68 -6.71
C ASP A 468 -17.69 8.57 -6.06
N ILE A 469 -16.66 9.20 -6.65
CA ILE A 469 -15.33 9.30 -6.03
C ILE A 469 -15.41 10.14 -4.76
N GLY A 470 -16.02 11.32 -4.83
CA GLY A 470 -16.17 12.21 -3.67
C GLY A 470 -16.81 11.49 -2.48
N ASP A 471 -17.93 10.80 -2.73
CA ASP A 471 -18.65 10.01 -1.74
C ASP A 471 -17.82 8.87 -1.17
N ALA A 472 -17.08 8.15 -2.02
CA ALA A 472 -16.20 7.07 -1.57
C ALA A 472 -15.10 7.61 -0.64
N VAL A 473 -14.48 8.75 -1.00
CA VAL A 473 -13.43 9.39 -0.20
C VAL A 473 -13.98 9.90 1.14
N VAL A 474 -15.16 10.52 1.16
CA VAL A 474 -15.82 10.96 2.41
C VAL A 474 -16.15 9.79 3.33
N LYS A 475 -16.45 8.62 2.76
CA LYS A 475 -16.68 7.37 3.51
C LYS A 475 -15.38 6.66 3.94
N GLY A 476 -14.23 7.24 3.63
CA GLY A 476 -12.92 6.69 4.00
C GLY A 476 -12.41 5.57 3.08
N ALA A 477 -13.02 5.32 1.92
CA ALA A 477 -12.64 4.23 1.01
C ALA A 477 -11.18 4.35 0.52
N ASP A 478 -10.46 3.23 0.45
CA ASP A 478 -9.14 3.20 -0.17
C ASP A 478 -9.24 3.47 -1.66
N VAL A 479 -8.29 4.23 -2.20
CA VAL A 479 -8.32 4.68 -3.60
C VAL A 479 -7.02 4.32 -4.30
N ARG A 480 -7.14 3.77 -5.50
CA ARG A 480 -6.03 3.47 -6.41
C ARG A 480 -6.35 4.03 -7.78
N VAL A 481 -5.30 4.29 -8.56
CA VAL A 481 -5.44 4.79 -9.92
C VAL A 481 -4.67 3.91 -10.89
N ARG A 482 -5.22 3.75 -12.08
CA ARG A 482 -4.49 3.33 -13.28
C ARG A 482 -4.18 4.57 -14.11
N LEU A 483 -2.92 4.74 -14.47
CA LEU A 483 -2.43 5.79 -15.35
C LEU A 483 -1.93 5.14 -16.64
N ARG A 484 -2.40 5.64 -17.78
CA ARG A 484 -1.89 5.25 -19.09
C ARG A 484 -1.49 6.49 -19.88
N HIS A 485 -0.20 6.56 -20.20
CA HIS A 485 0.36 7.61 -21.04
C HIS A 485 0.26 7.23 -22.52
N VAL A 486 0.03 8.22 -23.39
CA VAL A 486 -0.08 8.01 -24.85
C VAL A 486 1.21 7.42 -25.45
N THR A 487 2.36 7.71 -24.85
CA THR A 487 3.68 7.28 -25.32
C THR A 487 4.18 5.98 -24.69
N ASP A 488 3.56 5.54 -23.60
CA ASP A 488 4.07 4.41 -22.82
C ASP A 488 3.38 3.12 -23.23
N ASN A 489 4.18 2.06 -23.44
CA ASN A 489 3.68 0.73 -23.81
C ASN A 489 3.12 -0.06 -22.60
N GLY A 490 2.64 0.61 -21.55
CA GLY A 490 2.15 -0.07 -20.36
C GLY A 490 1.23 0.76 -19.47
N ASP A 491 0.53 0.04 -18.59
CA ASP A 491 -0.38 0.62 -17.59
C ASP A 491 0.35 0.70 -16.24
N ILE A 492 0.24 1.83 -15.56
CA ILE A 492 0.81 2.04 -14.21
C ILE A 492 -0.33 2.02 -13.20
N PHE A 493 -0.23 1.20 -12.15
CA PHE A 493 -1.19 1.18 -11.04
C PHE A 493 -0.51 1.60 -9.75
N ALA A 494 -1.10 2.57 -9.07
CA ALA A 494 -0.51 3.16 -7.87
C ALA A 494 -1.57 3.55 -6.83
N PRO A 495 -1.21 3.60 -5.53
CA PRO A 495 -2.08 4.16 -4.50
C PRO A 495 -2.29 5.66 -4.74
N ALA A 496 -3.54 6.08 -4.68
CA ALA A 496 -3.92 7.48 -4.67
C ALA A 496 -4.00 7.95 -3.21
N VAL A 497 -3.08 8.82 -2.81
CA VAL A 497 -2.94 9.32 -1.44
C VAL A 497 -3.23 10.81 -1.37
N ASN A 498 -3.42 11.32 -0.14
CA ASN A 498 -3.69 12.74 0.14
C ASN A 498 -4.86 13.28 -0.69
N LEU A 499 -5.98 12.57 -0.63
CA LEU A 499 -7.15 12.89 -1.43
C LEU A 499 -7.75 14.22 -0.94
N LYS A 500 -8.11 15.09 -1.87
CA LYS A 500 -8.72 16.40 -1.63
C LYS A 500 -10.01 16.49 -2.41
N ILE A 501 -11.09 16.92 -1.76
CA ILE A 501 -12.38 17.18 -2.41
C ILE A 501 -12.65 18.68 -2.38
N GLU A 502 -12.86 19.27 -3.53
CA GLU A 502 -13.29 20.67 -3.69
C GLU A 502 -14.77 20.72 -4.05
N GLY A 503 -15.51 21.58 -3.34
CA GLY A 503 -16.93 21.76 -3.59
C GLY A 503 -17.76 20.53 -3.21
N GLY A 504 -17.53 19.96 -2.02
CA GLY A 504 -18.19 18.71 -1.58
C GLY A 504 -19.74 18.72 -1.62
N ASN A 505 -20.37 19.91 -1.61
CA ASN A 505 -21.83 20.07 -1.76
C ASN A 505 -22.27 20.38 -3.22
N SER A 506 -21.34 20.39 -4.17
CA SER A 506 -21.61 20.62 -5.58
C SER A 506 -22.12 19.34 -6.24
N ALA A 507 -22.92 19.47 -7.29
CA ALA A 507 -23.32 18.34 -8.14
C ALA A 507 -22.14 17.73 -8.93
N SER A 508 -20.97 18.39 -8.92
CA SER A 508 -19.76 17.93 -9.60
C SER A 508 -18.55 18.32 -8.76
N PRO A 509 -18.30 17.63 -7.63
CA PRO A 509 -17.12 17.86 -6.81
C PRO A 509 -15.88 17.47 -7.63
N VAL A 510 -14.78 18.19 -7.42
CA VAL A 510 -13.48 17.84 -8.00
C VAL A 510 -12.69 17.10 -6.93
N THR A 511 -12.40 15.82 -7.18
CA THR A 511 -11.49 15.06 -6.33
C THR A 511 -10.10 15.10 -6.92
N SER A 512 -9.12 15.55 -6.14
CA SER A 512 -7.71 15.49 -6.47
C SER A 512 -7.01 14.45 -5.60
N ALA A 513 -5.94 13.86 -6.11
CA ALA A 513 -5.12 12.90 -5.40
C ALA A 513 -3.65 13.03 -5.82
N GLN A 514 -2.79 12.31 -5.10
CA GLN A 514 -1.36 12.29 -5.36
C GLN A 514 -0.85 10.86 -5.52
N VAL A 515 0.14 10.68 -6.37
CA VAL A 515 0.96 9.47 -6.47
C VAL A 515 2.41 9.91 -6.23
N LEU A 516 2.96 9.51 -5.09
CA LEU A 516 4.24 10.06 -4.58
C LEU A 516 5.38 9.06 -4.49
N ARG A 517 5.07 7.77 -4.61
CA ARG A 517 6.02 6.68 -4.37
C ARG A 517 6.32 5.96 -5.68
N TYR A 518 6.75 6.73 -6.68
CA TYR A 518 7.11 6.22 -8.00
C TYR A 518 8.51 6.69 -8.36
N LEU A 519 9.45 5.76 -8.54
CA LEU A 519 10.77 6.07 -9.08
C LEU A 519 10.80 5.88 -10.58
N SER A 520 11.61 6.69 -11.24
CA SER A 520 11.80 6.60 -12.68
C SER A 520 12.33 5.25 -13.09
N ASP A 521 11.67 4.68 -14.09
CA ASP A 521 12.07 3.44 -14.73
C ASP A 521 12.35 3.65 -16.22
N GLU A 522 13.06 2.69 -16.79
CA GLU A 522 13.38 2.61 -18.19
C GLU A 522 13.19 1.18 -18.69
N ASP A 523 12.99 1.08 -20.00
CA ASP A 523 12.73 -0.17 -20.67
C ASP A 523 13.94 -1.11 -20.59
N SER A 524 13.69 -2.36 -20.23
CA SER A 524 14.67 -3.44 -20.30
C SER A 524 14.13 -4.55 -21.18
N GLY A 525 14.10 -4.29 -22.49
CA GLY A 525 13.44 -5.15 -23.48
C GLY A 525 11.93 -4.90 -23.58
N ASP A 526 11.19 -5.90 -24.05
CA ASP A 526 9.78 -5.72 -24.39
C ASP A 526 8.84 -5.85 -23.19
N THR A 527 9.27 -6.55 -22.14
CA THR A 527 8.40 -6.98 -21.03
C THR A 527 8.85 -6.48 -19.65
N GLU A 528 10.13 -6.15 -19.48
CA GLU A 528 10.70 -5.72 -18.20
C GLU A 528 11.01 -4.22 -18.18
N VAL A 529 11.09 -3.68 -16.96
CA VAL A 529 11.60 -2.34 -16.71
C VAL A 529 12.66 -2.40 -15.61
N ARG A 530 13.56 -1.42 -15.58
CA ARG A 530 14.50 -1.25 -14.46
C ARG A 530 14.48 0.19 -14.00
N LEU A 531 14.91 0.47 -12.77
CA LEU A 531 15.09 1.85 -12.35
C LEU A 531 16.16 2.52 -13.23
N GLN A 532 15.96 3.80 -13.54
CA GLN A 532 16.93 4.57 -14.30
C GLN A 532 18.23 4.78 -13.50
N GLY A 533 19.36 4.89 -14.20
CA GLY A 533 20.64 5.19 -13.55
C GLY A 533 20.62 6.54 -12.81
N GLU A 534 19.97 7.55 -13.38
CA GLU A 534 19.64 8.80 -12.67
C GLU A 534 18.28 8.68 -11.96
N LEU A 535 18.31 8.11 -10.76
CA LEU A 535 17.13 7.86 -9.95
C LEU A 535 16.36 9.17 -9.69
N THR A 536 15.12 9.21 -10.17
CA THR A 536 14.26 10.39 -10.14
C THR A 536 12.90 10.03 -9.51
N TRP A 537 12.45 10.82 -8.54
CA TRP A 537 11.09 10.73 -8.00
C TRP A 537 10.11 11.35 -8.98
N TRP A 538 9.11 10.56 -9.40
CA TRP A 538 7.92 11.06 -10.07
C TRP A 538 6.87 11.41 -9.02
N MET A 539 6.58 12.69 -8.93
CA MET A 539 5.63 13.29 -8.01
C MET A 539 4.43 13.75 -8.82
N THR A 540 3.35 12.98 -8.74
CA THR A 540 2.16 13.19 -9.58
C THR A 540 1.03 13.73 -8.73
N SER A 541 0.37 14.78 -9.21
CA SER A 541 -0.93 15.24 -8.72
C SER A 541 -1.94 15.12 -9.85
N LEU A 542 -3.09 14.54 -9.57
CA LEU A 542 -4.12 14.28 -10.58
C LEU A 542 -5.50 14.59 -10.02
N ASP A 543 -6.48 14.82 -10.90
CA ASP A 543 -7.86 15.08 -10.49
C ASP A 543 -8.92 14.42 -11.40
N THR A 544 -10.16 14.50 -10.95
CA THR A 544 -11.34 14.00 -11.67
C THR A 544 -11.77 14.88 -12.85
N ARG A 545 -10.93 15.84 -13.27
CA ARG A 545 -11.06 16.48 -14.59
C ARG A 545 -10.15 15.79 -15.61
N GLY A 546 -9.36 14.80 -15.20
CA GLY A 546 -8.39 14.15 -16.08
C GLY A 546 -7.13 14.99 -16.29
N VAL A 547 -6.89 16.00 -15.43
CA VAL A 547 -5.65 16.78 -15.46
C VAL A 547 -4.64 16.12 -14.54
N MET A 548 -3.41 15.98 -15.02
CA MET A 548 -2.30 15.45 -14.25
C MET A 548 -1.10 16.39 -14.31
N SER A 549 -0.65 16.91 -13.16
CA SER A 549 0.63 17.59 -13.01
C SER A 549 1.69 16.58 -12.57
N LEU A 550 2.79 16.56 -13.29
CA LEU A 550 3.88 15.60 -13.11
C LEU A 550 5.19 16.35 -12.89
N GLN A 551 5.77 16.17 -11.72
CA GLN A 551 7.06 16.73 -11.35
C GLN A 551 8.11 15.63 -11.25
N ALA A 552 9.27 15.87 -11.84
CA ALA A 552 10.42 14.96 -11.79
C ALA A 552 11.53 15.54 -10.93
N TRP A 553 11.91 14.83 -9.87
CA TRP A 553 12.91 15.27 -8.89
C TRP A 553 14.08 14.31 -8.78
N ASN A 554 15.29 14.77 -9.12
CA ASN A 554 16.47 13.94 -8.96
C ASN A 554 16.72 13.65 -7.47
N THR A 555 16.85 12.36 -7.12
CA THR A 555 16.98 11.90 -5.74
C THR A 555 18.25 12.40 -5.06
N ALA A 556 19.38 12.41 -5.77
CA ALA A 556 20.70 12.78 -5.25
C ALA A 556 20.95 14.29 -5.27
N ARG A 557 20.68 14.94 -6.40
CA ARG A 557 20.87 16.38 -6.61
C ARG A 557 19.81 17.23 -5.93
N LYS A 558 18.66 16.63 -5.57
CA LYS A 558 17.50 17.33 -4.98
C LYS A 558 17.01 18.49 -5.87
N ALA A 559 17.13 18.32 -7.17
CA ALA A 559 16.76 19.33 -8.15
C ALA A 559 15.52 18.87 -8.93
N LYS A 560 14.60 19.80 -9.18
CA LYS A 560 13.48 19.59 -10.11
C LYS A 560 14.03 19.62 -11.53
N TYR A 561 13.78 18.55 -12.29
CA TYR A 561 14.13 18.48 -13.70
C TYR A 561 13.07 19.15 -14.57
N PHE A 562 11.80 18.86 -14.33
CA PHE A 562 10.69 19.50 -15.02
C PHE A 562 9.39 19.41 -14.20
N ASP A 563 8.43 20.23 -14.62
CA ASP A 563 7.05 20.26 -14.15
C ASP A 563 6.17 20.37 -15.41
N ILE A 564 5.45 19.29 -15.73
CA ILE A 564 4.63 19.22 -16.92
C ILE A 564 3.19 18.91 -16.55
N THR A 565 2.25 19.43 -17.33
CA THR A 565 0.83 19.09 -17.23
C THR A 565 0.45 18.21 -18.40
N LEU A 566 -0.18 17.08 -18.11
CA LEU A 566 -0.59 16.05 -19.04
C LEU A 566 -2.08 15.77 -18.86
N MET A 567 -2.68 15.13 -19.86
CA MET A 567 -4.06 14.65 -19.83
C MET A 567 -4.10 13.15 -20.16
N PRO A 568 -3.53 12.28 -19.30
CA PRO A 568 -3.50 10.85 -19.55
C PRO A 568 -4.89 10.22 -19.45
N GLU A 569 -5.00 8.94 -19.80
CA GLU A 569 -6.13 8.11 -19.40
C GLU A 569 -5.97 7.76 -17.91
N ILE A 570 -7.00 8.05 -17.11
CA ILE A 570 -7.02 7.85 -15.66
C ILE A 570 -8.27 7.04 -15.30
N GLU A 571 -8.06 5.89 -14.67
CA GLU A 571 -9.13 5.08 -14.09
C GLU A 571 -8.96 4.98 -12.58
N TRP A 572 -10.05 5.12 -11.83
CA TRP A 572 -10.08 5.19 -10.38
C TRP A 572 -10.79 3.98 -9.80
N PHE A 573 -10.11 3.32 -8.88
CA PHE A 573 -10.57 2.12 -8.20
C PHE A 573 -10.75 2.42 -6.72
N VAL A 574 -11.82 1.90 -6.13
CA VAL A 574 -12.09 2.05 -4.70
C VAL A 574 -12.31 0.72 -4.01
N ASN A 575 -11.87 0.67 -2.76
CA ASN A 575 -12.21 -0.38 -1.80
C ASN A 575 -12.94 0.24 -0.60
N TYR A 576 -14.24 -0.03 -0.51
CA TYR A 576 -15.15 0.54 0.48
C TYR A 576 -14.94 0.03 1.91
#